data_AF-A0A4P6MT50-F1
#
_entry.id   AF-A0A4P6MT50-F1
#
_cell.length_a   1.000
_cell.length_b   1.000
_cell.length_c   1.000
_cell.angle_alpha   90.00
_cell.angle_beta   90.00
_cell.angle_gamma   90.00
#
_symmetry.space_group_name_H-M   'P 1'
#
loop_
_entity.id
_entity.type
_entity.pdbx_description
1 polymer ?
#
loop_
_entity_poly.entity_id
_entity_poly.type
_entity_poly.pdbx_seq_one_letter_code
_entity_poly.pdbx_strand_id
1 'polypeptide(L)'
;MAWIEPTAGLAATAEAIRQIALGSPPPDTRIDPADPPLAHLTDRELQVLALYVTARGHTPAHLGQVLSLRTETIRSHLERGRARYRAAGVLTNNRAALRRALVADGWALEQQVWIDAGRP
;
A
#
# COMPACT_ATOMS: atom_id res chain seq x y z
N MET A 1 -10.25 15.40 -3.56
CA MET A 1 -10.21 14.38 -2.48
C MET A 1 -11.59 14.19 -1.88
N ALA A 2 -12.15 12.98 -1.94
CA ALA A 2 -13.33 12.59 -1.17
C ALA A 2 -12.90 12.21 0.24
N TRP A 3 -12.87 13.18 1.13
CA TRP A 3 -12.56 12.95 2.54
C TRP A 3 -13.88 12.83 3.30
N ILE A 4 -14.11 11.69 3.97
CA ILE A 4 -15.15 11.61 4.98
C ILE A 4 -14.56 12.25 6.24
N GLU A 5 -15.09 13.40 6.65
CA GLU A 5 -14.62 14.03 7.88
C GLU A 5 -14.76 13.04 9.07
N PRO A 6 -13.80 13.00 10.01
CA PRO A 6 -13.88 12.14 11.20
C PRO A 6 -15.07 12.47 12.13
N THR A 7 -15.84 13.52 11.81
CA THR A 7 -17.07 13.97 12.45
C THR A 7 -18.31 13.23 11.95
N ALA A 8 -18.22 12.50 10.83
CA ALA A 8 -19.33 11.75 10.27
C ALA A 8 -19.68 10.54 11.16
N GLY A 9 -20.95 10.44 11.55
CA GLY A 9 -21.46 9.27 12.25
C GLY A 9 -21.41 8.01 11.37
N LEU A 10 -21.33 6.83 12.00
CA LEU A 10 -21.19 5.54 11.33
C LEU A 10 -22.19 5.31 10.18
N ALA A 11 -23.45 5.71 10.36
CA ALA A 11 -24.49 5.55 9.35
C ALA A 11 -24.22 6.39 8.09
N ALA A 12 -23.74 7.63 8.26
CA ALA A 12 -23.38 8.51 7.16
C ALA A 12 -22.16 7.99 6.40
N THR A 13 -21.16 7.48 7.12
CA THR A 13 -19.98 6.83 6.54
C THR A 13 -20.35 5.58 5.73
N ALA A 14 -21.21 4.71 6.27
CA ALA A 14 -21.65 3.50 5.58
C ALA A 14 -22.44 3.82 4.31
N GLU A 15 -23.31 4.83 4.36
CA GLU A 15 -24.08 5.28 3.20
C GLU A 15 -23.18 5.87 2.12
N ALA A 16 -22.18 6.70 2.49
CA ALA A 16 -21.21 7.22 1.55
C ALA A 16 -20.42 6.11 0.84
N ILE A 17 -19.96 5.09 1.58
CA ILE A 17 -19.28 3.92 1.01
C ILE A 17 -20.19 3.19 0.01
N ARG A 18 -21.45 2.97 0.39
CA ARG A 18 -22.44 2.28 -0.47
C ARG A 18 -22.67 3.04 -1.77
N GLN A 19 -22.84 4.36 -1.71
CA GLN A 19 -23.06 5.23 -2.87
C GLN A 19 -21.86 5.22 -3.83
N ILE A 20 -20.64 5.28 -3.29
CA ILE A 20 -19.40 5.18 -4.08
C ILE A 20 -19.31 3.80 -4.76
N ALA A 21 -19.57 2.72 -4.02
CA ALA A 21 -19.52 1.35 -4.56
C ALA A 21 -20.54 1.11 -5.68
N LEU A 22 -21.68 1.81 -5.63
CA LEU A 22 -22.71 1.79 -6.67
C LEU A 22 -22.45 2.76 -7.82
N GLY A 23 -21.31 3.45 -7.84
CA GLY A 23 -20.94 4.41 -8.89
C GLY A 23 -21.77 5.71 -8.86
N SER A 24 -22.43 6.00 -7.75
CA SER A 24 -23.20 7.24 -7.52
C SER A 24 -22.56 8.07 -6.42
N PRO A 25 -21.31 8.55 -6.60
CA PRO A 25 -20.63 9.31 -5.55
C PRO A 25 -21.42 10.59 -5.23
N PRO A 26 -21.45 11.03 -3.95
CA PRO A 26 -22.06 12.32 -3.57
C PRO A 26 -21.55 13.47 -4.46
N PRO A 27 -22.37 14.52 -4.73
CA PRO A 27 -22.04 15.57 -5.72
C PRO A 27 -20.69 16.27 -5.48
N ASP A 28 -20.28 16.39 -4.22
CA ASP A 28 -19.03 17.07 -3.83
C ASP A 28 -17.81 16.13 -3.83
N THR A 29 -17.99 14.88 -4.23
CA THR A 29 -16.95 13.86 -4.29
C THR A 29 -16.06 14.12 -5.51
N ARG A 30 -15.04 14.95 -5.34
CA ARG A 30 -13.93 15.02 -6.31
C ARG A 30 -12.92 13.92 -6.01
N ILE A 31 -12.94 12.84 -6.78
CA ILE A 31 -11.86 11.86 -6.83
C ILE A 31 -11.00 12.21 -8.04
N ASP A 32 -9.90 12.92 -7.81
CA ASP A 32 -8.90 13.08 -8.85
C ASP A 32 -8.25 11.70 -9.06
N PRO A 33 -8.11 11.24 -10.32
CA PRO A 33 -7.46 9.97 -10.59
C PRO A 33 -6.03 10.04 -10.07
N ALA A 34 -5.62 9.03 -9.29
CA ALA A 34 -4.23 8.91 -8.87
C ALA A 34 -3.35 8.75 -10.10
N ASP A 35 -2.14 9.32 -10.05
CA ASP A 35 -1.14 9.06 -11.06
C ASP A 35 -0.86 7.55 -11.14
N PRO A 36 -0.63 7.02 -12.36
CA PRO A 36 -0.30 5.61 -12.50
C PRO A 36 1.00 5.29 -11.74
N PRO A 37 1.10 4.12 -11.10
CA PRO A 37 2.31 3.72 -10.39
C PRO A 37 3.48 3.57 -11.37
N LEU A 38 4.68 3.92 -10.93
CA LEU A 38 5.90 3.76 -11.74
C LEU A 38 6.20 2.28 -12.01
N ALA A 39 5.93 1.40 -11.05
CA ALA A 39 6.12 -0.04 -11.20
C ALA A 39 4.78 -0.79 -11.19
N HIS A 40 4.48 -1.49 -12.29
CA HIS A 40 3.36 -2.42 -12.36
C HIS A 40 3.69 -3.73 -11.63
N LEU A 41 3.34 -3.80 -10.35
CA LEU A 41 3.44 -4.99 -9.53
C LEU A 41 2.22 -5.90 -9.74
N THR A 42 2.44 -7.22 -9.69
CA THR A 42 1.35 -8.18 -9.50
C THR A 42 0.82 -8.10 -8.08
N ASP A 43 -0.43 -8.54 -7.86
CA ASP A 43 -1.06 -8.56 -6.52
C ASP A 43 -0.18 -9.25 -5.47
N ARG A 44 0.50 -10.35 -5.84
CA ARG A 44 1.35 -11.10 -4.92
C ARG A 44 2.65 -10.36 -4.61
N GLU A 45 3.27 -9.73 -5.60
CA GLU A 45 4.45 -8.88 -5.37
C GLU A 45 4.06 -7.70 -4.47
N LEU A 46 2.96 -7.01 -4.76
CA LEU A 46 2.45 -5.90 -3.96
C LEU A 46 2.22 -6.32 -2.51
N GLN A 47 1.49 -7.42 -2.27
CA GLN A 47 1.23 -7.95 -0.93
C GLN A 47 2.54 -8.21 -0.16
N VAL A 48 3.50 -8.91 -0.78
CA VAL A 48 4.77 -9.27 -0.15
C VAL A 48 5.64 -8.04 0.13
N LEU A 49 5.74 -7.11 -0.83
CA LEU A 49 6.52 -5.89 -0.71
C LEU A 49 5.94 -4.96 0.37
N ALA A 50 4.62 -4.74 0.37
CA ALA A 50 3.93 -3.90 1.34
C ALA A 50 4.14 -4.42 2.78
N LEU A 51 3.93 -5.72 3.02
CA LEU A 51 4.14 -6.34 4.32
C LEU A 51 5.61 -6.27 4.78
N TYR A 52 6.56 -6.42 3.85
CA TYR A 52 7.98 -6.37 4.13
C TYR A 52 8.48 -4.98 4.56
N VAL A 53 7.86 -3.90 4.06
CA VAL A 53 8.28 -2.51 4.35
C VAL A 53 7.51 -1.82 5.49
N THR A 54 6.52 -2.50 6.09
CA THR A 54 5.77 -1.97 7.24
C THR A 54 6.70 -1.54 8.39
N ALA A 55 6.22 -0.68 9.29
CA ALA A 55 7.02 -0.15 10.41
C ALA A 55 7.64 -1.27 11.28
N ARG A 56 6.92 -2.38 11.46
CA ARG A 56 7.42 -3.61 12.11
C ARG A 56 7.85 -4.65 11.07
N GLY A 57 8.56 -4.19 10.04
CA GLY A 57 8.81 -4.93 8.79
C GLY A 57 9.26 -6.36 9.02
N HIS A 58 8.42 -7.30 8.58
CA HIS A 58 8.62 -8.72 8.82
C HIS A 58 9.83 -9.28 8.06
N THR A 59 10.47 -10.29 8.63
CA THR A 59 11.51 -11.05 7.92
C THR A 59 10.87 -11.91 6.83
N PRO A 60 11.60 -12.28 5.75
CA PRO A 60 11.07 -13.17 4.73
C PRO A 60 10.58 -14.52 5.29
N ALA A 61 11.22 -15.03 6.34
CA ALA A 61 10.82 -16.27 7.00
C ALA A 61 9.47 -16.13 7.71
N HIS A 62 9.27 -15.01 8.43
CA HIS A 62 8.00 -14.72 9.08
C HIS A 62 6.88 -14.52 8.06
N LEU A 63 7.14 -13.80 6.96
CA LEU A 63 6.17 -13.67 5.88
C LEU A 63 5.82 -15.02 5.25
N GLY A 64 6.79 -15.92 5.12
CA GLY A 64 6.55 -17.29 4.66
C GLY A 64 5.57 -18.03 5.57
N GLN A 65 5.72 -17.91 6.90
CA GLN A 65 4.79 -18.49 7.86
C GLN A 65 3.38 -17.89 7.74
N VAL A 66 3.27 -16.56 7.76
CA VAL A 66 1.97 -15.85 7.72
C VAL A 66 1.21 -16.12 6.41
N LEU A 67 1.92 -16.18 5.29
CA LEU A 67 1.32 -16.37 3.97
C LEU A 67 1.26 -17.85 3.54
N SER A 68 1.72 -18.78 4.38
CA SER A 68 1.84 -20.21 4.04
C SER A 68 2.64 -20.47 2.75
N LEU A 69 3.77 -19.78 2.60
CA LEU A 69 4.68 -19.89 1.46
C LEU A 69 6.09 -20.28 1.91
N ARG A 70 6.87 -20.88 1.01
CA ARG A 70 8.29 -21.12 1.28
C ARG A 70 9.02 -19.78 1.37
N THR A 71 10.02 -19.68 2.25
CA THR A 71 10.85 -18.47 2.38
C THR A 71 11.52 -18.09 1.06
N GLU A 72 11.89 -19.07 0.22
CA GLU A 72 12.44 -18.77 -1.11
C GLU A 72 11.40 -18.05 -1.99
N THR A 73 10.12 -18.44 -1.90
CA THR A 73 9.06 -17.89 -2.75
C THR A 73 8.88 -16.42 -2.40
N ILE A 74 8.90 -16.10 -1.10
CA ILE A 74 8.88 -14.73 -0.60
C ILE A 74 10.06 -13.93 -1.14
N ARG A 75 11.29 -14.47 -1.06
CA ARG A 75 12.49 -13.79 -1.60
C ARG A 75 12.36 -13.56 -3.10
N SER A 76 11.84 -14.52 -3.86
CA SER A 76 11.60 -14.41 -5.29
C SER A 76 10.57 -13.31 -5.62
N HIS A 77 9.48 -13.20 -4.86
CA HIS A 77 8.54 -12.08 -5.01
C HIS A 77 9.16 -10.73 -4.66
N LEU A 78 9.96 -10.65 -3.59
CA LEU A 78 10.69 -9.43 -3.22
C LEU A 78 11.62 -8.98 -4.34
N GLU A 79 12.41 -9.90 -4.90
CA GLU A 79 13.35 -9.56 -5.96
C GLU A 79 12.67 -9.17 -7.27
N ARG A 80 11.59 -9.86 -7.67
CA ARG A 80 10.82 -9.48 -8.85
C ARG A 80 10.17 -8.10 -8.70
N GLY A 81 9.59 -7.80 -7.54
CA GLY A 81 9.06 -6.47 -7.24
C GLY A 81 10.15 -5.38 -7.29
N ARG A 82 11.31 -5.63 -6.65
CA ARG A 82 12.48 -4.72 -6.74
C ARG A 82 12.97 -4.55 -8.17
N ALA A 83 12.98 -5.61 -8.98
CA ALA A 83 13.42 -5.56 -10.37
C ALA A 83 12.51 -4.65 -11.21
N ARG A 84 11.19 -4.66 -10.97
CA ARG A 84 10.23 -3.77 -11.64
C ARG A 84 10.52 -2.29 -11.34
N TYR A 85 10.76 -1.97 -10.06
CA TYR A 85 11.19 -0.61 -9.69
C TYR A 85 12.54 -0.22 -10.29
N ARG A 86 13.52 -1.13 -10.30
CA ARG A 86 14.82 -0.88 -10.93
C ARG A 86 14.69 -0.64 -12.43
N ALA A 87 13.81 -1.37 -13.12
CA ALA A 87 13.52 -1.17 -14.53
C ALA A 87 12.88 0.21 -14.81
N ALA A 88 12.13 0.74 -13.84
CA ALA A 88 11.59 2.11 -13.85
C ALA A 88 12.60 3.18 -13.35
N GLY A 89 13.88 2.83 -13.17
CA GLY A 89 14.92 3.76 -12.73
C GLY A 89 14.94 4.08 -11.23
N VAL A 90 14.12 3.39 -10.42
CA VAL A 90 14.03 3.62 -8.98
C VAL A 90 15.01 2.72 -8.22
N LEU A 91 15.84 3.34 -7.37
CA LEU A 91 16.77 2.61 -6.53
C LEU A 91 16.04 1.92 -5.36
N THR A 92 16.10 0.59 -5.34
CA THR A 92 15.57 -0.24 -4.24
C THR A 92 16.69 -1.07 -3.62
N ASN A 93 17.79 -0.42 -3.20
CA ASN A 93 18.98 -1.08 -2.66
C ASN A 93 18.86 -1.52 -1.19
N ASN A 94 17.92 -0.93 -0.44
CA ASN A 94 17.63 -1.34 0.92
C ASN A 94 16.11 -1.30 1.20
N ARG A 95 15.69 -1.65 2.42
CA ARG A 95 14.28 -1.66 2.81
C ARG A 95 13.68 -0.25 2.86
N ALA A 96 14.42 0.74 3.34
CA ALA A 96 13.93 2.12 3.42
C ALA A 96 13.72 2.74 2.03
N ALA A 97 14.63 2.48 1.09
CA ALA A 97 14.51 2.91 -0.30
C ALA A 97 13.30 2.27 -1.00
N LEU A 98 13.09 0.96 -0.79
CA LEU A 98 11.88 0.28 -1.27
C LEU A 98 10.60 0.85 -0.65
N ARG A 99 10.62 1.19 0.65
CA ARG A 99 9.47 1.82 1.30
C ARG A 99 9.13 3.16 0.65
N ARG A 100 10.13 4.01 0.42
CA ARG A 100 9.91 5.30 -0.26
C ARG A 100 9.31 5.13 -1.65
N ALA A 101 9.79 4.14 -2.42
CA ALA A 101 9.22 3.83 -3.73
C ALA A 101 7.74 3.41 -3.65
N LEU A 102 7.40 2.53 -2.70
CA LEU A 102 6.01 2.10 -2.48
C LEU A 102 5.11 3.24 -1.97
N VAL A 103 5.63 4.16 -1.15
CA VAL A 103 4.90 5.35 -0.72
C VAL A 103 4.64 6.28 -1.91
N ALA A 104 5.65 6.53 -2.74
CA ALA A 104 5.53 7.37 -3.93
C ALA A 104 4.50 6.84 -4.94
N ASP A 105 4.43 5.51 -5.11
CA ASP A 105 3.42 4.84 -5.95
C ASP A 105 2.06 4.66 -5.24
N GLY A 106 1.89 5.14 -4.01
CA GLY A 106 0.62 5.05 -3.27
C GLY A 106 0.29 3.68 -2.67
N TRP A 107 1.23 2.74 -2.66
CA TRP A 107 1.07 1.38 -2.15
C TRP A 107 1.30 1.22 -0.65
N ALA A 108 1.97 2.19 -0.02
CA ALA A 108 2.24 2.19 1.41
C ALA A 108 2.03 3.57 2.01
N LEU A 109 1.68 3.63 3.29
CA LEU A 109 1.58 4.88 4.03
C LEU A 109 2.95 5.30 4.59
N GLU A 110 3.15 6.61 4.67
CA GLU A 110 4.26 7.17 5.44
C GLU A 110 4.21 6.71 6.89
N GLN A 111 5.38 6.55 7.50
CA GLN A 111 5.45 6.12 8.90
C GLN A 111 4.84 7.17 9.84
N GLN A 112 4.96 8.45 9.49
CA GLN A 112 4.44 9.55 10.28
C GLN A 112 2.92 9.46 10.47
N VAL A 113 2.18 9.02 9.46
CA VAL A 113 0.72 8.81 9.54
C VAL A 113 0.33 7.88 10.70
N TRP A 114 1.14 6.86 10.96
CA TRP A 114 0.90 5.92 12.07
C TRP A 114 1.27 6.51 13.42
N ILE A 115 2.37 7.27 13.47
CA ILE A 115 2.82 7.98 14.67
C ILE A 115 1.76 9.00 15.10
N ASP A 116 1.26 9.80 14.14
CA ASP A 116 0.22 10.81 14.37
C ASP A 116 -1.09 10.17 14.86
N ALA A 117 -1.37 8.93 14.44
CA ALA A 117 -2.50 8.13 14.91
C ALA A 117 -2.27 7.46 16.28
N GLY A 118 -1.15 7.73 16.96
CA GLY A 118 -0.79 7.12 18.24
C GLY A 118 -0.42 5.63 18.16
N ARG A 119 -0.01 5.15 16.96
CA ARG A 119 0.32 3.74 16.70
C ARG A 119 1.78 3.63 16.23
N PRO A 120 2.75 3.49 17.14
CA PRO A 120 4.17 3.38 16.78
C PRO A 120 4.54 2.04 16.10
#